data_AF-A0AAP3AT75-F1
#
_entry.id   AF-A0AAP3AT75-F1
#
_cell.length_a   1.000
_cell.length_b   1.000
_cell.length_c   1.000
_cell.angle_alpha   90.00
_cell.angle_beta   90.00
_cell.angle_gamma   90.00
#
_symmetry.space_group_name_H-M   'P 1'
#
loop_
_entity.id
_entity.type
_entity.pdbx_description
1 polymer ?
#
loop_
_entity_poly.entity_id
_entity_poly.type
_entity_poly.pdbx_seq_one_letter_code
_entity_poly.pdbx_strand_id
1 'polypeptide(L)'
;MKKLILLFLILIFGNLVHAQEKLTRIEKLATTSKVWGFLKYYHPQVAKGNYNWDEQLFEILPKIEKATTKNDLSKIYLDWISSLGSIEECKKCNRKSTNLYFNKNFSLSWIDNNKFFTYELSEKLKFIENNRHQGESYYVKYENKKNGNLNFTNELIYSGLDWNNQNLRLLTLFRYWNIIEYFFRI
;
A
#
# COMPACT_ATOMS: atom_id res chain seq x y z
N MET A 1 6.99 -54.31 10.68
CA MET A 1 7.83 -53.38 9.90
C MET A 1 7.02 -52.36 9.10
N LYS A 2 6.05 -52.75 8.25
CA LYS A 2 5.22 -51.80 7.46
C LYS A 2 4.47 -50.74 8.30
N LYS A 3 3.96 -51.08 9.49
CA LYS A 3 3.30 -50.12 10.40
C LYS A 3 4.27 -49.10 11.03
N LEU A 4 5.52 -49.48 11.29
CA LEU A 4 6.55 -48.54 11.80
C LEU A 4 6.98 -47.55 10.71
N ILE A 5 7.10 -48.01 9.46
CA ILE A 5 7.43 -47.16 8.31
C ILE A 5 6.32 -46.12 8.06
N LEU A 6 5.05 -46.52 8.20
CA LEU A 6 3.91 -45.62 8.07
C LEU A 6 3.89 -44.53 9.17
N LEU A 7 4.19 -44.90 10.42
CA LEU A 7 4.31 -43.96 11.54
C LEU A 7 5.48 -42.98 11.35
N PHE A 8 6.60 -43.44 10.79
CA PHE A 8 7.76 -42.60 10.49
C PHE A 8 7.46 -41.61 9.35
N LEU A 9 6.71 -42.03 8.32
CA LEU A 9 6.24 -41.15 7.24
C LEU A 9 5.27 -40.07 7.76
N ILE A 10 4.34 -40.41 8.66
CA ILE A 10 3.41 -39.44 9.25
C ILE A 10 4.16 -38.39 10.11
N LEU A 11 5.22 -38.79 10.82
CA LEU A 11 6.08 -37.87 11.59
C LEU A 11 6.94 -36.96 10.71
N ILE A 12 7.37 -37.41 9.53
CA ILE A 12 8.13 -36.60 8.57
C ILE A 12 7.21 -35.63 7.82
N PHE A 13 5.99 -36.05 7.45
CA PHE A 13 5.02 -35.18 6.77
C PHE A 13 4.23 -34.24 7.70
N GLY A 14 4.09 -34.58 8.99
CA GLY A 14 3.38 -33.76 9.98
C GLY A 14 4.06 -32.42 10.32
N ASN A 15 5.36 -32.28 10.00
CA ASN A 15 6.13 -31.06 10.25
C ASN A 15 6.09 -30.05 9.08
N LEU A 16 5.31 -30.31 8.02
CA LEU A 16 5.10 -29.35 6.93
C LEU A 16 3.93 -28.39 7.17
N VAL A 17 3.48 -28.24 8.42
CA VAL A 17 2.65 -27.09 8.78
C VAL A 17 3.56 -25.86 8.77
N HIS A 18 3.57 -25.13 7.65
CA HIS A 18 4.20 -23.82 7.56
C HIS A 18 3.53 -22.90 8.58
N ALA A 19 4.11 -22.79 9.78
CA ALA A 19 3.73 -21.80 10.76
C ALA A 19 4.00 -20.42 10.14
N GLN A 20 2.95 -19.72 9.72
CA GLN A 20 3.10 -18.37 9.18
C GLN A 20 3.55 -17.44 10.31
N GLU A 21 4.59 -16.65 10.04
CA GLU A 21 5.05 -15.65 10.99
C GLU A 21 3.92 -14.66 11.29
N LYS A 22 3.67 -14.46 12.58
CA LYS A 22 2.72 -13.46 13.06
C LYS A 22 3.31 -12.07 12.87
N LEU A 23 2.56 -11.18 12.24
CA LEU A 23 2.96 -9.79 12.07
C LEU A 23 2.72 -8.99 13.34
N THR A 24 3.69 -8.15 13.71
CA THR A 24 3.52 -7.18 14.79
C THR A 24 2.56 -6.07 14.37
N ARG A 25 1.97 -5.38 15.36
CA ARG A 25 1.12 -4.21 15.09
C ARG A 25 1.86 -3.12 14.30
N ILE A 26 3.13 -2.90 14.59
CA ILE A 26 3.96 -1.90 13.91
C ILE A 26 4.16 -2.27 12.44
N GLU A 27 4.49 -3.53 12.14
CA GLU A 27 4.66 -4.00 10.75
C GLU A 27 3.36 -3.87 9.94
N LYS A 28 2.22 -4.21 10.55
CA LYS A 28 0.90 -4.04 9.92
C LYS A 28 0.61 -2.57 9.60
N LEU A 29 0.82 -1.66 10.55
CA LEU A 29 0.60 -0.23 10.32
C LEU A 29 1.58 0.36 9.31
N ALA A 30 2.87 0.00 9.38
CA ALA A 30 3.89 0.49 8.45
C ALA A 30 3.59 0.05 7.01
N THR A 31 3.21 -1.21 6.80
CA THR A 31 2.82 -1.71 5.48
C THR A 31 1.51 -1.09 5.00
N THR A 32 0.54 -0.85 5.90
CA THR A 32 -0.71 -0.15 5.57
C THR A 32 -0.42 1.26 5.09
N SER A 33 0.48 2.00 5.75
CA SER A 33 0.89 3.35 5.34
C SER A 33 1.43 3.37 3.91
N LYS A 34 2.27 2.39 3.56
CA LYS A 34 2.84 2.24 2.21
C LYS A 34 1.76 1.97 1.16
N VAL A 35 0.88 1.00 1.42
CA VAL A 35 -0.20 0.64 0.49
C VAL A 35 -1.21 1.78 0.35
N TRP A 36 -1.62 2.42 1.45
CA TRP A 36 -2.56 3.54 1.42
C TRP A 36 -2.04 4.72 0.60
N GLY A 37 -0.77 5.11 0.77
CA GLY A 37 -0.17 6.19 -0.01
C GLY A 37 0.11 5.81 -1.46
N PHE A 38 0.54 4.57 -1.71
CA PHE A 38 0.68 4.04 -3.06
C PHE A 38 -0.63 4.15 -3.84
N LEU A 39 -1.73 3.65 -3.27
CA LEU A 39 -3.04 3.73 -3.91
C LEU A 39 -3.48 5.19 -4.08
N LYS A 40 -3.21 6.07 -3.10
CA LYS A 40 -3.51 7.51 -3.17
C LYS A 40 -2.95 8.16 -4.44
N TYR A 41 -1.70 7.85 -4.76
CA TYR A 41 -0.97 8.53 -5.83
C TYR A 41 -0.94 7.76 -7.15
N TYR A 42 -1.16 6.44 -7.14
CA TYR A 42 -1.04 5.58 -8.33
C TYR A 42 -2.38 5.03 -8.83
N HIS A 43 -3.31 4.68 -7.95
CA HIS A 43 -4.54 3.99 -8.37
C HIS A 43 -5.43 4.95 -9.19
N PRO A 44 -5.82 4.60 -10.44
CA PRO A 44 -6.54 5.51 -11.34
C PRO A 44 -7.80 6.15 -10.76
N GLN A 45 -8.59 5.39 -10.00
CA GLN A 45 -9.83 5.90 -9.41
C GLN A 45 -9.58 6.73 -8.14
N VAL A 46 -8.54 6.40 -7.37
CA VAL A 46 -8.24 7.11 -6.12
C VAL A 46 -7.55 8.43 -6.42
N ALA A 47 -6.53 8.42 -7.27
CA ALA A 47 -5.77 9.60 -7.65
C ALA A 47 -6.61 10.64 -8.42
N LYS A 48 -7.78 10.24 -8.97
CA LYS A 48 -8.80 11.14 -9.54
C LYS A 48 -9.72 11.80 -8.50
N GLY A 49 -9.71 11.32 -7.26
CA GLY A 49 -10.55 11.85 -6.18
C GLY A 49 -11.94 11.20 -6.08
N ASN A 50 -12.14 10.00 -6.65
CA ASN A 50 -13.47 9.35 -6.63
C ASN A 50 -13.85 8.76 -5.26
N TYR A 51 -12.92 8.77 -4.30
CA TYR A 51 -13.10 8.21 -2.96
C TYR A 51 -12.69 9.23 -1.90
N ASN A 52 -13.44 9.28 -0.81
CA ASN A 52 -12.98 9.91 0.43
C ASN A 52 -11.85 9.04 1.01
N TRP A 53 -10.61 9.38 0.71
CA TRP A 53 -9.48 8.49 0.97
C TRP A 53 -9.09 8.38 2.44
N ASP A 54 -9.44 9.37 3.25
CA ASP A 54 -9.29 9.31 4.70
C ASP A 54 -10.28 8.32 5.33
N GLU A 55 -11.54 8.37 4.89
CA GLU A 55 -12.59 7.47 5.36
C GLU A 55 -12.27 6.02 5.00
N GLN A 56 -11.75 5.78 3.79
CA GLN A 56 -11.25 4.47 3.38
C GLN A 56 -10.14 3.94 4.31
N LEU A 57 -9.25 4.80 4.81
CA LEU A 57 -8.26 4.40 5.83
C LEU A 57 -8.95 4.00 7.14
N PHE A 58 -9.93 4.78 7.59
CA PHE A 58 -10.64 4.51 8.84
C PHE A 58 -11.45 3.21 8.77
N GLU A 59 -12.00 2.88 7.61
CA GLU A 59 -12.70 1.61 7.38
C GLU A 59 -11.76 0.40 7.39
N ILE A 60 -10.53 0.55 6.85
CA ILE A 60 -9.59 -0.58 6.74
C ILE A 60 -8.87 -0.86 8.05
N LEU A 61 -8.52 0.17 8.85
CA LEU A 61 -7.72 0.03 10.07
C LEU A 61 -8.24 -1.03 11.06
N PRO A 62 -9.54 -1.15 11.37
CA PRO A 62 -10.05 -2.21 12.24
C PRO A 62 -9.86 -3.63 11.67
N LYS A 63 -9.88 -3.79 10.34
CA LYS A 63 -9.59 -5.08 9.70
C LYS A 63 -8.09 -5.43 9.83
N ILE A 64 -7.23 -4.43 9.66
CA ILE A 64 -5.77 -4.57 9.86
C ILE A 64 -5.43 -4.93 11.30
N GLU A 65 -6.10 -4.34 12.30
CA GLU A 65 -5.90 -4.67 13.72
C GLU A 65 -6.14 -6.17 13.98
N LYS A 66 -7.16 -6.76 13.33
CA LYS A 66 -7.54 -8.18 13.44
C LYS A 66 -6.65 -9.14 12.65
N ALA A 67 -5.97 -8.69 11.61
CA ALA A 67 -5.08 -9.53 10.80
C ALA A 67 -3.92 -10.06 11.65
N THR A 68 -3.57 -11.34 11.47
CA THR A 68 -2.49 -11.97 12.23
C THR A 68 -1.29 -12.32 11.37
N THR A 69 -1.54 -12.79 10.16
CA THR A 69 -0.51 -13.27 9.24
C THR A 69 -0.35 -12.37 8.03
N LYS A 70 0.74 -12.59 7.28
CA LYS A 70 0.94 -12.02 5.94
C LYS A 70 -0.23 -12.32 5.00
N ASN A 71 -0.80 -13.53 5.06
CA ASN A 71 -1.90 -13.91 4.17
C ASN A 71 -3.19 -13.16 4.52
N ASP A 72 -3.52 -13.04 5.82
CA ASP A 72 -4.69 -12.26 6.27
C ASP A 72 -4.57 -10.80 5.81
N LEU A 73 -3.39 -10.22 6.04
CA LEU A 73 -3.12 -8.82 5.69
C LEU A 73 -3.18 -8.61 4.18
N SER A 74 -2.59 -9.52 3.40
CA SER A 74 -2.59 -9.44 1.95
C SER A 74 -4.00 -9.59 1.38
N LYS A 75 -4.82 -10.47 1.96
CA LYS A 75 -6.23 -10.62 1.58
C LYS A 75 -7.01 -9.33 1.80
N ILE A 76 -6.83 -8.66 2.94
CA ILE A 76 -7.48 -7.38 3.22
C ILE A 76 -7.12 -6.33 2.16
N TYR A 77 -5.84 -6.23 1.78
CA TYR A 77 -5.42 -5.29 0.74
C TYR A 77 -5.97 -5.66 -0.65
N LEU A 78 -5.98 -6.94 -1.02
CA LEU A 78 -6.54 -7.41 -2.30
C LEU A 78 -8.05 -7.12 -2.40
N ASP A 79 -8.80 -7.40 -1.33
CA ASP A 79 -10.23 -7.13 -1.26
C ASP A 79 -10.50 -5.61 -1.34
N TRP A 80 -9.68 -4.81 -0.64
CA TRP A 80 -9.76 -3.35 -0.69
C TRP A 80 -9.47 -2.82 -2.10
N ILE A 81 -8.36 -3.23 -2.73
CA ILE A 81 -8.03 -2.84 -4.11
C ILE A 81 -9.16 -3.20 -5.08
N SER A 82 -9.75 -4.39 -4.92
CA SER A 82 -10.84 -4.85 -5.78
C SER A 82 -12.11 -4.00 -5.66
N SER A 83 -12.36 -3.40 -4.48
CA SER A 83 -13.48 -2.48 -4.27
C SER A 83 -13.29 -1.09 -4.88
N LEU A 84 -12.06 -0.73 -5.31
CA LEU A 84 -11.75 0.59 -5.86
C LEU A 84 -12.08 0.73 -7.36
N GLY A 85 -12.74 -0.27 -7.93
CA GLY A 85 -13.13 -0.31 -9.34
C GLY A 85 -12.07 -0.92 -10.26
N SER A 86 -12.41 -1.01 -11.54
CA SER A 86 -11.51 -1.59 -12.54
C SER A 86 -10.35 -0.65 -12.89
N ILE A 87 -9.22 -1.26 -13.20
CA ILE A 87 -8.00 -0.60 -13.69
C ILE A 87 -7.83 -1.02 -15.14
N GLU A 88 -7.98 -0.08 -16.06
CA GLU A 88 -7.77 -0.33 -17.48
C GLU A 88 -6.27 -0.44 -17.80
N GLU A 89 -5.93 -1.29 -18.77
CA GLU A 89 -4.56 -1.42 -19.23
C GLU A 89 -4.10 -0.16 -19.95
N CYS A 90 -3.04 0.45 -19.44
CA CYS A 90 -2.50 1.68 -19.97
C CYS A 90 -1.43 1.41 -21.03
N LYS A 91 -1.87 1.35 -22.28
CA LYS A 91 -1.01 1.11 -23.46
C LYS A 91 0.12 2.13 -23.64
N LYS A 92 0.03 3.32 -23.04
CA LYS A 92 0.99 4.42 -23.19
C LYS A 92 1.80 4.74 -21.92
N CYS A 93 1.49 4.12 -20.77
CA CYS A 93 2.15 4.40 -19.48
C CYS A 93 3.57 3.85 -19.39
N ASN A 94 3.91 2.88 -20.24
CA ASN A 94 5.17 2.13 -20.21
C ASN A 94 6.40 2.91 -20.69
N ARG A 95 6.29 4.24 -20.83
CA ARG A 95 7.45 5.10 -21.02
C ARG A 95 8.16 5.22 -19.68
N LYS A 96 9.15 4.34 -19.45
CA LYS A 96 10.14 4.52 -18.38
C LYS A 96 10.65 5.96 -18.50
N SER A 97 10.30 6.80 -17.53
CA SER A 97 10.86 8.14 -17.40
C SER A 97 12.37 7.98 -17.32
N THR A 98 13.09 8.46 -18.33
CA THR A 98 14.55 8.43 -18.42
C THR A 98 15.22 9.42 -17.48
N ASN A 99 14.45 10.15 -16.66
CA ASN A 99 14.96 11.20 -15.80
C ASN A 99 15.47 10.62 -14.47
N LEU A 100 16.64 9.98 -14.53
CA LEU A 100 17.36 9.32 -13.42
C LEU A 100 17.58 10.24 -12.20
N TYR A 101 17.64 11.56 -12.39
CA TYR A 101 17.83 12.52 -11.29
C TYR A 101 16.58 12.70 -10.40
N PHE A 102 15.38 12.40 -10.92
CA PHE A 102 14.13 12.57 -10.18
C PHE A 102 13.76 11.35 -9.32
N ASN A 103 14.42 10.20 -9.55
CA ASN A 103 14.07 8.91 -8.95
C ASN A 103 15.11 8.39 -7.93
N LYS A 104 16.13 9.18 -7.55
CA LYS A 104 17.23 8.67 -6.72
C LYS A 104 16.81 8.14 -5.34
N ASN A 105 15.73 8.67 -4.75
CA ASN A 105 15.27 8.29 -3.40
C ASN A 105 13.93 7.57 -3.37
N PHE A 106 13.17 7.62 -4.47
CA PHE A 106 11.86 6.99 -4.52
C PHE A 106 12.01 5.56 -5.04
N SER A 107 11.71 4.58 -4.20
CA SER A 107 11.75 3.17 -4.57
C SER A 107 10.45 2.46 -4.19
N LEU A 108 9.84 1.81 -5.19
CA LEU A 108 8.73 0.88 -4.98
C LEU A 108 9.20 -0.56 -4.75
N SER A 109 10.50 -0.80 -4.53
CA SER A 109 11.05 -2.14 -4.24
C SER A 109 10.44 -2.81 -3.00
N TRP A 110 9.79 -2.04 -2.12
CA TRP A 110 9.05 -2.60 -0.99
C TRP A 110 7.88 -3.49 -1.42
N ILE A 111 7.34 -3.32 -2.64
CA ILE A 111 6.27 -4.17 -3.20
C ILE A 111 6.73 -5.63 -3.29
N ASP A 112 8.02 -5.87 -3.49
CA ASP A 112 8.61 -7.21 -3.60
C ASP A 112 8.99 -7.84 -2.25
N ASN A 113 8.65 -7.19 -1.12
CA ASN A 113 9.00 -7.70 0.19
C ASN A 113 8.13 -8.92 0.58
N ASN A 114 8.69 -10.12 0.37
CA ASN A 114 8.04 -11.40 0.63
C ASN A 114 7.73 -11.69 2.11
N LYS A 115 8.30 -10.93 3.06
CA LYS A 115 7.93 -11.00 4.48
C LYS A 115 6.55 -10.41 4.73
N PHE A 116 6.19 -9.36 3.98
CA PHE A 116 4.97 -8.59 4.24
C PHE A 116 3.88 -8.79 3.18
N PHE A 117 4.24 -9.18 1.96
CA PHE A 117 3.30 -9.29 0.85
C PHE A 117 3.33 -10.69 0.25
N THR A 118 2.14 -11.22 -0.04
CA THR A 118 2.02 -12.40 -0.91
C THR A 118 2.38 -12.03 -2.34
N TYR A 119 2.82 -13.03 -3.11
CA TYR A 119 3.12 -12.85 -4.54
C TYR A 119 1.93 -12.23 -5.30
N GLU A 120 0.72 -12.72 -5.05
CA GLU A 120 -0.51 -12.20 -5.67
C GLU A 120 -0.71 -10.70 -5.42
N LEU A 121 -0.53 -10.24 -4.18
CA LEU A 121 -0.65 -8.83 -3.86
C LEU A 121 0.47 -8.01 -4.51
N SER A 122 1.71 -8.49 -4.48
CA SER A 122 2.82 -7.82 -5.15
C SER A 122 2.56 -7.63 -6.64
N GLU A 123 2.06 -8.66 -7.33
CA GLU A 123 1.71 -8.56 -8.75
C GLU A 123 0.54 -7.60 -8.98
N LYS A 124 -0.46 -7.58 -8.09
CA LYS A 124 -1.56 -6.61 -8.18
C LYS A 124 -1.08 -5.17 -8.02
N LEU A 125 -0.15 -4.91 -7.09
CA LEU A 125 0.44 -3.59 -6.89
C LEU A 125 1.30 -3.17 -8.09
N LYS A 126 2.13 -4.06 -8.65
CA LYS A 126 2.88 -3.80 -9.90
C LYS A 126 1.96 -3.53 -11.08
N PHE A 127 0.84 -4.24 -11.17
CA PHE A 127 -0.16 -3.98 -12.19
C PHE A 127 -0.71 -2.54 -12.06
N ILE A 128 -0.98 -2.07 -10.84
CA ILE A 128 -1.38 -0.67 -10.61
C ILE A 128 -0.24 0.29 -10.99
N GLU A 129 1.01 -0.01 -10.67
CA GLU A 129 2.17 0.82 -11.02
C GLU A 129 2.30 1.02 -12.54
N ASN A 130 2.17 -0.08 -13.29
CA ASN A 130 2.25 -0.10 -14.74
C ASN A 130 1.05 0.58 -15.42
N ASN A 131 -0.11 0.58 -14.76
CA ASN A 131 -1.35 1.15 -15.25
C ASN A 131 -1.81 2.37 -14.43
N ARG A 132 -0.84 3.07 -13.83
CA ARG A 132 -1.09 4.16 -12.89
C ARG A 132 -1.80 5.35 -13.55
N HIS A 133 -2.45 6.17 -12.74
CA HIS A 133 -3.05 7.43 -13.18
C HIS A 133 -2.02 8.30 -13.94
N GLN A 134 -2.41 8.84 -15.10
CA GLN A 134 -1.57 9.71 -15.94
C GLN A 134 -2.14 11.13 -16.08
N GLY A 135 -3.36 11.37 -15.58
CA GLY A 135 -4.02 12.67 -15.66
C GLY A 135 -3.55 13.62 -14.55
N GLU A 136 -4.27 14.73 -14.41
CA GLU A 136 -4.07 15.61 -13.26
C GLU A 136 -4.41 14.87 -11.95
N SER A 137 -3.51 14.95 -10.97
CA SER A 137 -3.74 14.37 -9.66
C SER A 137 -4.69 15.24 -8.85
N TYR A 138 -5.61 14.58 -8.15
CA TYR A 138 -6.54 15.23 -7.23
C TYR A 138 -5.82 15.74 -5.97
N TYR A 139 -4.76 15.05 -5.52
CA TYR A 139 -4.11 15.33 -4.24
C TYR A 139 -2.85 16.19 -4.35
N VAL A 140 -2.20 16.23 -5.52
CA VAL A 140 -0.93 16.93 -5.69
C VAL A 140 -0.89 17.67 -7.01
N LYS A 141 -0.60 18.96 -6.96
CA LYS A 141 -0.46 19.82 -8.14
C LYS A 141 0.85 20.60 -8.07
N TYR A 142 1.36 21.01 -9.22
CA TYR A 142 2.42 22.01 -9.26
C TYR A 142 1.80 23.38 -9.04
N GLU A 143 2.28 24.12 -8.04
CA GLU A 143 1.89 25.52 -7.82
C GLU A 143 2.42 26.39 -8.97
N ASN A 144 3.68 26.15 -9.35
CA ASN A 144 4.28 26.68 -10.56
C ASN A 144 5.26 25.65 -11.14
N LYS A 145 4.99 25.18 -12.37
CA LYS A 145 5.82 24.18 -13.06
C LYS A 145 7.29 24.61 -13.23
N LYS A 146 7.58 25.92 -13.22
CA LYS A 146 8.95 26.46 -13.36
C LYS A 146 9.78 26.33 -12.09
N ASN A 147 9.16 26.44 -10.92
CA ASN A 147 9.87 26.49 -9.64
C ASN A 147 9.90 25.12 -8.94
N GLY A 148 9.08 24.17 -9.41
CA GLY A 148 9.03 22.81 -8.88
C GLY A 148 8.26 22.67 -7.56
N ASN A 149 7.71 23.77 -7.01
CA ASN A 149 6.91 23.76 -5.79
C ASN A 149 5.63 22.94 -5.99
N LEU A 150 5.37 22.04 -5.04
CA LEU A 150 4.18 21.19 -4.99
C LEU A 150 3.17 21.78 -4.03
N ASN A 151 1.91 21.73 -4.43
CA ASN A 151 0.76 22.06 -3.60
C ASN A 151 -0.05 20.78 -3.37
N PHE A 152 -0.29 20.45 -2.11
CA PHE A 152 -1.11 19.32 -1.69
C PHE A 152 -2.55 19.78 -1.54
N THR A 153 -3.39 19.39 -2.49
CA THR A 153 -4.78 19.89 -2.61
C THR A 153 -5.79 18.87 -2.12
N ASN A 154 -6.97 19.34 -1.73
CA ASN A 154 -8.12 18.51 -1.37
C ASN A 154 -7.88 17.53 -0.20
N GLU A 155 -6.95 17.85 0.70
CA GLU A 155 -6.86 17.19 2.00
C GLU A 155 -7.89 17.79 2.95
N LEU A 156 -8.67 16.95 3.62
CA LEU A 156 -9.64 17.41 4.62
C LEU A 156 -8.90 18.02 5.82
N ILE A 157 -9.38 19.20 6.23
CA ILE A 157 -8.92 19.91 7.42
C ILE A 157 -9.78 19.46 8.60
N TYR A 158 -9.17 18.79 9.56
CA TYR A 158 -9.82 18.39 10.81
C TYR A 158 -9.56 19.46 11.87
N SER A 159 -10.50 20.41 12.00
CA SER A 159 -10.44 21.44 13.05
C SER A 159 -10.59 20.83 14.43
N GLY A 160 -9.74 21.23 15.39
CA GLY A 160 -9.81 20.71 16.76
C GLY A 160 -9.40 19.25 16.87
N LEU A 161 -8.27 18.89 16.24
CA LEU A 161 -7.64 17.56 16.31
C LEU A 161 -7.62 17.03 17.75
N ASP A 162 -8.48 16.04 18.04
CA ASP A 162 -8.42 15.28 19.28
C ASP A 162 -7.24 14.31 19.23
N TRP A 163 -6.19 14.61 19.98
CA TRP A 163 -4.99 13.78 20.06
C TRP A 163 -5.22 12.42 20.72
N ASN A 164 -6.38 12.19 21.35
CA ASN A 164 -6.75 10.87 21.84
C ASN A 164 -7.31 9.97 20.72
N ASN A 165 -7.80 10.56 19.63
CA ASN A 165 -8.33 9.83 18.49
C ASN A 165 -7.19 9.15 17.71
N GLN A 166 -7.10 7.81 17.82
CA GLN A 166 -6.07 7.02 17.15
C GLN A 166 -6.13 7.14 15.62
N ASN A 167 -7.32 7.20 15.03
CA ASN A 167 -7.50 7.27 13.59
C ASN A 167 -6.90 8.57 13.03
N LEU A 168 -7.17 9.70 13.69
CA LEU A 168 -6.61 10.99 13.28
C LEU A 168 -5.09 11.04 13.45
N ARG A 169 -4.54 10.46 14.53
CA ARG A 169 -3.09 10.35 14.72
C ARG A 169 -2.42 9.53 13.60
N LEU A 170 -3.00 8.38 13.26
CA LEU A 170 -2.49 7.52 12.19
C LEU A 170 -2.61 8.21 10.83
N LEU A 171 -3.73 8.87 10.54
CA LEU A 171 -3.91 9.64 9.31
C LEU A 171 -2.85 10.73 9.17
N THR A 172 -2.60 11.52 10.21
CA THR A 172 -1.56 12.56 10.19
C THR A 172 -0.18 11.97 9.92
N LEU A 173 0.17 10.87 10.59
CA LEU A 173 1.45 10.18 10.36
C LEU A 173 1.55 9.65 8.92
N PHE A 174 0.50 9.01 8.41
CA PHE A 174 0.50 8.40 7.08
C PHE A 174 0.57 9.46 6.00
N ARG A 175 -0.16 10.58 6.14
CA ARG A 175 -0.06 11.74 5.24
C ARG A 175 1.36 12.28 5.22
N TYR A 176 1.90 12.60 6.39
CA TYR A 176 3.24 13.18 6.50
C TYR A 176 4.31 12.26 5.88
N TRP A 177 4.32 10.99 6.27
CA TRP A 177 5.28 10.02 5.76
C TRP A 177 5.18 9.86 4.24
N ASN A 178 3.97 9.72 3.69
CA ASN A 178 3.79 9.56 2.25
C ASN A 178 4.09 10.83 1.45
N ILE A 179 3.89 12.02 2.01
CA ILE A 179 4.34 13.27 1.38
C ILE A 179 5.86 13.26 1.22
N ILE A 180 6.58 12.92 2.29
CA ILE A 180 8.04 12.85 2.25
C ILE A 180 8.51 11.77 1.28
N GLU A 181 7.99 10.55 1.40
CA GLU A 181 8.42 9.39 0.59
C GLU A 181 8.27 9.63 -0.92
N TYR A 182 7.15 10.22 -1.36
CA TYR A 182 6.85 10.35 -2.79
C TYR A 182 7.36 11.66 -3.40
N PHE A 183 7.55 12.71 -2.60
CA PHE A 183 7.73 14.07 -3.14
C PHE A 183 8.94 14.82 -2.61
N PHE A 184 9.55 14.38 -1.50
CA PHE A 184 10.78 15.01 -1.00
C PHE A 184 12.02 14.27 -1.47
N ARG A 185 12.96 15.05 -1.99
CA ARG A 185 14.27 14.59 -2.45
C ARG A 185 15.29 15.03 -1.41
N ILE A 186 16.04 14.09 -0.85
CA ILE A 186 17.21 14.37 -0.01
C ILE A 186 18.47 14.10 -0.84
#